data_AF-A0AAV6M6I2-F1
#
_entry.id   AF-A0AAV6M6I2-F1
#
_cell.length_a   1.000
_cell.length_b   1.000
_cell.length_c   1.000
_cell.angle_alpha   90.00
_cell.angle_beta   90.00
_cell.angle_gamma   90.00
#
_symmetry.space_group_name_H-M   'P 1'
#
loop_
_entity.id
_entity.type
_entity.pdbx_description
1 polymer ?
#
loop_
_entity_poly.entity_id
_entity_poly.type
_entity_poly.pdbx_seq_one_letter_code
_entity_poly.pdbx_strand_id
1 'polypeptide(L)'
;MGYAQLVIGPAGSGKSTYCSSLYQHCETVGRTMHVVNLDPAAEHFDYPVAMDIRELISLDDVMEELGLGPNGGLLYCMEHLEENLDDWLTEELDNYMDDDYLVFDCPGQIELFSHVPVLKNFVEHLKRKNFNVCAVYLLDSQFMTDITKFISGCMASLSAMVQLELPHINILSKMDLVTNKKDIDDFLNPEPQVLLSELNQRMAPQFSKLNKALIELVDDYNMVSFVPLDLRKESSIKYVLAQIDNCIQYGEDADVKIKDFDPEDDD
;
A
#
# COMPACT_ATOMS: atom_id res chain seq x y z
N MET A 1 18.49 -0.19 10.91
CA MET A 1 17.29 0.54 10.41
C MET A 1 16.39 -0.48 9.73
N GLY A 2 15.08 -0.46 9.99
CA GLY A 2 14.13 -1.39 9.36
C GLY A 2 13.40 -0.76 8.16
N TYR A 3 12.79 -1.58 7.31
CA TYR A 3 12.03 -1.11 6.15
C TYR A 3 10.62 -1.68 6.17
N ALA A 4 9.63 -0.86 5.84
CA ALA A 4 8.24 -1.28 5.89
C ALA A 4 7.43 -0.72 4.70
N GLN A 5 6.52 -1.54 4.20
CA GLN A 5 5.43 -1.07 3.34
C GLN A 5 4.08 -1.41 3.96
N LEU A 6 3.16 -0.45 3.97
CA LEU A 6 1.76 -0.68 4.31
C LEU A 6 0.96 -0.87 3.03
N VAL A 7 0.45 -2.09 2.81
CA VAL A 7 -0.35 -2.43 1.65
C VAL A 7 -1.80 -2.07 1.95
N ILE A 8 -2.26 -0.96 1.36
CA ILE A 8 -3.59 -0.40 1.62
C ILE A 8 -4.41 -0.30 0.33
N GLY A 9 -5.71 -0.08 0.49
CA GLY A 9 -6.63 0.13 -0.63
C GLY A 9 -7.96 -0.59 -0.43
N PRO A 10 -8.97 -0.27 -1.25
CA PRO A 10 -10.34 -0.75 -1.07
C PRO A 10 -10.46 -2.28 -1.02
N ALA A 11 -11.50 -2.78 -0.39
CA ALA A 11 -11.82 -4.20 -0.38
C ALA A 11 -11.91 -4.75 -1.82
N GLY A 12 -11.27 -5.91 -2.05
CA GLY A 12 -11.20 -6.52 -3.37
C GLY A 12 -10.16 -5.91 -4.33
N SER A 13 -9.35 -4.93 -3.92
CA SER A 13 -8.26 -4.39 -4.76
C SER A 13 -7.10 -5.38 -4.98
N GLY A 14 -7.02 -6.48 -4.22
CA GLY A 14 -6.01 -7.53 -4.39
C GLY A 14 -4.77 -7.40 -3.51
N LYS A 15 -4.88 -6.77 -2.33
CA LYS A 15 -3.79 -6.58 -1.35
C LYS A 15 -3.09 -7.89 -0.98
N SER A 16 -3.81 -8.87 -0.45
CA SER A 16 -3.24 -10.17 -0.07
C SER A 16 -2.66 -10.94 -1.25
N THR A 17 -3.27 -10.84 -2.43
CA THR A 17 -2.73 -11.44 -3.66
C THR A 17 -1.42 -10.79 -4.09
N TYR A 18 -1.31 -9.46 -3.94
CA TYR A 18 -0.06 -8.73 -4.15
C TYR A 18 1.01 -9.16 -3.14
N CYS A 19 0.68 -9.25 -1.85
CA CYS A 19 1.60 -9.73 -0.81
C CYS A 19 2.14 -11.13 -1.11
N SER A 20 1.27 -12.07 -1.50
CA SER A 20 1.68 -13.43 -1.90
C SER A 20 2.64 -13.42 -3.10
N SER A 21 2.29 -12.66 -4.15
CA SER A 21 3.09 -12.63 -5.38
C SER A 21 4.44 -11.94 -5.16
N LEU A 22 4.46 -10.88 -4.35
CA LEU A 22 5.68 -10.17 -3.98
C LEU A 22 6.59 -11.06 -3.14
N TYR A 23 6.03 -11.78 -2.17
CA TYR A 23 6.76 -12.75 -1.36
C TYR A 23 7.43 -13.82 -2.21
N GLN A 24 6.67 -14.47 -3.10
CA GLN A 24 7.19 -15.50 -4.01
C GLN A 24 8.29 -14.96 -4.92
N HIS A 25 8.13 -13.73 -5.43
CA HIS A 25 9.17 -13.09 -6.24
C HIS A 25 10.46 -12.88 -5.44
N CYS A 26 10.36 -12.35 -4.23
CA CYS A 26 11.50 -12.11 -3.35
C CYS A 26 12.20 -13.40 -2.94
N GLU A 27 11.46 -14.45 -2.61
CA GLU A 27 11.99 -15.79 -2.35
C GLU A 27 12.79 -16.31 -3.57
N THR A 28 12.24 -16.16 -4.77
CA THR A 28 12.87 -16.60 -6.02
C THR A 28 14.19 -15.88 -6.30
N VAL A 29 14.27 -14.58 -6.02
CA VAL A 29 15.50 -13.78 -6.21
C VAL A 29 16.46 -13.83 -5.02
N GLY A 30 16.12 -14.59 -3.97
CA GLY A 30 16.93 -14.72 -2.75
C GLY A 30 16.93 -13.48 -1.86
N ARG A 31 15.88 -12.66 -1.93
CA ARG A 31 15.66 -11.49 -1.07
C ARG A 31 14.75 -11.87 0.09
N THR A 32 15.19 -11.64 1.31
CA THR A 32 14.38 -11.87 2.52
C THR A 32 13.35 -10.77 2.68
N MET A 33 12.11 -11.17 2.97
CA MET A 33 11.04 -10.28 3.43
C MET A 33 10.06 -11.04 4.32
N HIS A 34 9.37 -10.31 5.18
CA HIS A 34 8.42 -10.85 6.14
C HIS A 34 7.05 -10.21 5.93
N VAL A 35 6.01 -11.02 5.74
CA VAL A 35 4.64 -10.52 5.56
C VAL A 35 3.91 -10.57 6.89
N VAL A 36 3.33 -9.45 7.29
CA VAL A 36 2.55 -9.27 8.52
C VAL A 36 1.08 -9.15 8.15
N ASN A 37 0.22 -9.95 8.76
CA ASN A 37 -1.22 -9.80 8.63
C ASN A 37 -1.75 -8.77 9.64
N LEU A 38 -2.35 -7.70 9.15
CA LEU A 38 -3.12 -6.73 9.94
C LEU A 38 -4.63 -6.81 9.67
N ASP A 39 -5.10 -7.75 8.84
CA ASP A 39 -6.53 -7.98 8.62
C ASP A 39 -7.07 -9.05 9.59
N PRO A 40 -7.83 -8.67 10.63
CA PRO A 40 -8.39 -9.62 11.59
C PRO A 40 -9.55 -10.44 11.00
N ALA A 41 -10.00 -10.12 9.77
CA ALA A 41 -10.99 -10.88 9.01
C ALA A 41 -10.38 -11.85 8.01
N ALA A 42 -9.04 -11.93 7.90
CA ALA A 42 -8.39 -12.81 6.94
C ALA A 42 -8.57 -14.30 7.32
N GLU A 43 -8.97 -15.12 6.35
CA GLU A 43 -9.20 -16.56 6.54
C GLU A 43 -8.04 -17.43 6.03
N HIS A 44 -7.42 -17.04 4.91
CA HIS A 44 -6.46 -17.86 4.18
C HIS A 44 -5.28 -17.02 3.67
N PHE A 45 -4.07 -17.58 3.76
CA PHE A 45 -2.84 -16.97 3.27
C PHE A 45 -2.09 -17.93 2.33
N ASP A 46 -1.58 -17.37 1.24
CA ASP A 46 -0.71 -18.06 0.28
C ASP A 46 0.77 -17.66 0.48
N TYR A 47 1.12 -17.33 1.72
CA TYR A 47 2.47 -16.92 2.15
C TYR A 47 2.64 -17.21 3.66
N PRO A 48 3.89 -17.39 4.14
CA PRO A 48 4.17 -17.47 5.58
C PRO A 48 3.91 -16.12 6.25
N VAL A 49 3.09 -16.14 7.30
CA VAL A 49 2.76 -14.96 8.10
C VAL A 49 3.79 -14.85 9.24
N ALA A 50 4.47 -13.71 9.31
CA ALA A 50 5.52 -13.43 10.28
C ALA A 50 4.97 -12.92 11.63
N MET A 51 3.89 -12.12 11.57
CA MET A 51 3.09 -11.67 12.70
C MET A 51 1.63 -11.63 12.25
N ASP A 52 0.71 -12.02 13.13
CA ASP A 52 -0.71 -12.10 12.81
C ASP A 52 -1.55 -11.39 13.88
N ILE A 53 -2.24 -10.31 13.48
CA ILE A 53 -3.16 -9.58 14.38
C ILE A 53 -4.20 -10.50 15.03
N ARG A 54 -4.56 -11.62 14.40
CA ARG A 54 -5.56 -12.56 14.93
C ARG A 54 -5.10 -13.27 16.21
N GLU A 55 -3.80 -13.26 16.51
CA GLU A 55 -3.26 -13.74 17.79
C GLU A 55 -3.52 -12.75 18.94
N LEU A 56 -3.68 -11.46 18.61
CA LEU A 56 -4.11 -10.42 19.54
C LEU A 56 -5.64 -10.33 19.61
N ILE A 57 -6.30 -10.21 18.45
CA ILE A 57 -7.75 -10.03 18.35
C ILE A 57 -8.28 -10.49 16.98
N SER A 58 -9.35 -11.28 16.97
CA SER A 58 -10.01 -11.76 15.76
C SER A 58 -11.37 -11.07 15.53
N LEU A 59 -11.77 -10.88 14.27
CA LEU A 59 -13.05 -10.26 13.96
C LEU A 59 -14.24 -11.12 14.43
N ASP A 60 -14.13 -12.44 14.26
CA ASP A 60 -15.20 -13.39 14.60
C ASP A 60 -15.49 -13.37 16.10
N ASP A 61 -14.45 -13.41 16.95
CA ASP A 61 -14.61 -13.37 18.41
C ASP A 61 -15.27 -12.05 18.86
N VAL A 62 -14.83 -10.93 18.27
CA VAL A 62 -15.40 -9.60 18.58
C VAL A 62 -16.88 -9.51 18.18
N MET A 63 -17.24 -10.06 17.01
CA MET A 63 -18.62 -10.07 16.55
C MET A 63 -19.51 -10.94 17.45
N GLU A 64 -19.02 -12.09 17.88
CA GLU A 64 -19.75 -13.00 18.78
C GLU A 64 -19.91 -12.43 20.20
N GLU A 65 -18.83 -11.86 20.78
CA GLU A 65 -18.84 -11.38 22.17
C GLU A 65 -19.54 -10.03 22.34
N LEU A 66 -19.31 -9.09 21.43
CA LEU A 66 -19.83 -7.72 21.54
C LEU A 66 -21.13 -7.50 20.75
N GLY A 67 -21.56 -8.48 19.95
CA GLY A 67 -22.76 -8.37 19.11
C GLY A 67 -22.64 -7.28 18.03
N LEU A 68 -21.42 -6.96 17.60
CA LEU A 68 -21.13 -5.97 16.57
C LEU A 68 -21.31 -6.57 15.17
N GLY A 69 -21.69 -5.72 14.20
CA GLY A 69 -21.63 -6.10 12.79
C GLY A 69 -20.19 -6.07 12.25
N PRO A 70 -19.92 -6.62 11.05
CA PRO A 70 -18.55 -6.79 10.53
C PRO A 70 -17.72 -5.50 10.50
N ASN A 71 -18.28 -4.38 10.04
CA ASN A 71 -17.54 -3.11 9.99
C ASN A 71 -17.28 -2.53 11.38
N GLY A 72 -18.22 -2.70 12.32
CA GLY A 72 -18.06 -2.22 13.70
C GLY A 72 -17.07 -3.08 14.48
N GLY A 73 -17.11 -4.41 14.29
CA GLY A 73 -16.16 -5.34 14.86
C GLY A 73 -14.75 -5.11 14.34
N LEU A 74 -14.59 -4.83 13.04
CA LEU A 74 -13.28 -4.54 12.46
C LEU A 74 -12.70 -3.26 13.04
N LEU A 75 -13.51 -2.20 13.13
CA LEU A 75 -13.07 -0.94 13.73
C LEU A 75 -12.60 -1.17 15.17
N TYR A 76 -13.36 -1.96 15.95
CA TYR A 76 -12.98 -2.34 17.31
C TYR A 76 -11.65 -3.11 17.35
N CYS A 77 -11.43 -4.08 16.44
CA CYS A 77 -10.16 -4.80 16.34
C CYS A 77 -8.98 -3.85 16.11
N MET A 78 -9.17 -2.86 15.24
CA MET A 78 -8.15 -1.88 14.90
C MET A 78 -7.89 -0.89 16.05
N GLU A 79 -8.93 -0.46 16.77
CA GLU A 79 -8.78 0.32 18.00
C GLU A 79 -8.06 -0.47 19.09
N HIS A 80 -8.36 -1.77 19.23
CA HIS A 80 -7.66 -2.64 20.17
C HIS A 80 -6.18 -2.83 19.80
N LEU A 81 -5.85 -2.94 18.51
CA LEU A 81 -4.45 -2.92 18.05
C LEU A 81 -3.76 -1.61 18.45
N GLU A 82 -4.44 -0.47 18.29
CA GLU A 82 -3.90 0.85 18.68
C GLU A 82 -3.56 0.92 20.17
N GLU A 83 -4.42 0.38 21.03
CA GLU A 83 -4.20 0.31 22.48
C GLU A 83 -3.01 -0.58 22.87
N ASN A 84 -2.64 -1.55 22.02
CA ASN A 84 -1.60 -2.54 22.29
C ASN A 84 -0.33 -2.35 21.43
N LEU A 85 -0.13 -1.19 20.80
CA LEU A 85 1.07 -0.95 19.96
C LEU A 85 2.38 -1.02 20.77
N ASP A 86 2.40 -0.42 21.96
CA ASP A 86 3.61 -0.35 22.77
C ASP A 86 3.92 -1.66 23.52
N ASP A 87 2.94 -2.54 23.68
CA ASP A 87 3.09 -3.84 24.33
C ASP A 87 3.27 -4.96 23.27
N TRP A 88 2.23 -5.27 22.50
CA TRP A 88 2.24 -6.39 21.55
C TRP A 88 3.10 -6.11 20.32
N LEU A 89 2.83 -5.02 19.59
CA LEU A 89 3.54 -4.75 18.34
C LEU A 89 5.03 -4.50 18.57
N THR A 90 5.39 -3.85 19.68
CA THR A 90 6.80 -3.67 20.05
C THR A 90 7.51 -4.99 20.27
N GLU A 91 6.92 -5.92 21.04
CA GLU A 91 7.52 -7.24 21.28
C GLU A 91 7.70 -8.02 19.98
N GLU A 92 6.71 -7.97 19.09
CA GLU A 92 6.80 -8.62 17.79
C GLU A 92 7.87 -7.99 16.88
N LEU A 93 7.93 -6.65 16.83
CA LEU A 93 8.93 -5.92 16.03
C LEU A 93 10.36 -6.10 16.54
N ASP A 94 10.58 -6.37 17.83
CA ASP A 94 11.91 -6.61 18.37
C ASP A 94 12.57 -7.89 17.78
N ASN A 95 11.77 -8.78 17.17
CA ASN A 95 12.26 -9.94 16.40
C ASN A 95 12.75 -9.57 14.99
N TYR A 96 12.46 -8.36 14.50
CA TYR A 96 12.72 -7.91 13.14
C TYR A 96 13.38 -6.52 13.17
N MET A 97 14.70 -6.49 13.29
CA MET A 97 15.48 -5.27 13.46
C MET A 97 16.75 -5.33 12.60
N ASP A 98 17.10 -4.20 12.00
CA ASP A 98 18.24 -4.00 11.10
C ASP A 98 18.18 -4.76 9.77
N ASP A 99 18.01 -4.02 8.67
CA ASP A 99 17.96 -4.50 7.28
C ASP A 99 16.78 -5.42 6.91
N ASP A 100 15.91 -5.74 7.86
CA ASP A 100 14.66 -6.45 7.63
C ASP A 100 13.63 -5.62 6.86
N TYR A 101 12.90 -6.30 5.98
CA TYR A 101 11.83 -5.72 5.18
C TYR A 101 10.47 -6.35 5.50
N LEU A 102 9.61 -5.54 6.12
CA LEU A 102 8.26 -5.90 6.53
C LEU A 102 7.22 -5.43 5.50
N VAL A 103 6.27 -6.32 5.19
CA VAL A 103 5.12 -6.04 4.33
C VAL A 103 3.85 -6.23 5.15
N PHE A 104 3.16 -5.14 5.46
CA PHE A 104 1.92 -5.17 6.23
C PHE A 104 0.71 -5.29 5.28
N ASP A 105 0.00 -6.42 5.31
CA ASP A 105 -1.26 -6.64 4.61
C ASP A 105 -2.41 -6.06 5.46
N CYS A 106 -2.94 -4.90 5.06
CA CYS A 106 -3.94 -4.17 5.85
C CYS A 106 -5.38 -4.57 5.47
N PRO A 107 -6.37 -4.36 6.36
CA PRO A 107 -7.78 -4.54 6.03
C PRO A 107 -8.23 -3.63 4.86
N GLY A 108 -9.26 -4.04 4.14
CA GLY A 108 -9.76 -3.34 2.94
C GLY A 108 -10.77 -2.22 3.17
N GLN A 109 -11.14 -1.95 4.41
CA GLN A 109 -12.23 -1.05 4.77
C GLN A 109 -11.71 0.39 4.75
N ILE A 110 -12.36 1.23 3.95
CA ILE A 110 -11.88 2.58 3.62
C ILE A 110 -11.83 3.50 4.85
N GLU A 111 -12.70 3.25 5.82
CA GLU A 111 -12.84 4.02 7.05
C GLU A 111 -11.54 4.05 7.87
N LEU A 112 -10.74 2.99 7.79
CA LEU A 112 -9.49 2.83 8.53
C LEU A 112 -8.38 3.78 8.09
N PHE A 113 -8.44 4.27 6.85
CA PHE A 113 -7.47 5.21 6.30
C PHE A 113 -8.12 6.53 5.85
N SER A 114 -9.39 6.76 6.17
CA SER A 114 -10.09 8.02 5.86
C SER A 114 -10.49 8.83 7.10
N HIS A 115 -10.96 8.19 8.18
CA HIS A 115 -11.60 8.92 9.29
C HIS A 115 -11.09 8.55 10.69
N VAL A 116 -10.42 7.41 10.84
CA VAL A 116 -9.93 6.91 12.13
C VAL A 116 -8.40 7.02 12.16
N PRO A 117 -7.79 7.51 13.26
CA PRO A 117 -6.35 7.72 13.31
C PRO A 117 -5.53 6.45 13.57
N VAL A 118 -6.15 5.27 13.74
CA VAL A 118 -5.47 4.00 14.08
C VAL A 118 -4.25 3.76 13.18
N LEU A 119 -4.41 3.77 11.85
CA LEU A 119 -3.30 3.49 10.94
C LEU A 119 -2.23 4.59 10.97
N LYS A 120 -2.60 5.85 11.23
CA LYS A 120 -1.63 6.93 11.42
C LYS A 120 -0.79 6.68 12.67
N ASN A 121 -1.43 6.32 13.79
CA ASN A 121 -0.76 6.06 15.05
C ASN A 121 0.13 4.82 14.97
N PHE A 122 -0.30 3.78 14.24
CA PHE A 122 0.51 2.62 13.88
C PHE A 122 1.77 3.03 13.09
N VAL A 123 1.62 3.87 12.07
CA VAL A 123 2.76 4.39 11.28
C VAL A 123 3.71 5.22 12.13
N GLU A 124 3.20 6.09 13.00
CA GLU A 124 4.01 6.87 13.94
C GLU A 124 4.79 5.95 14.87
N HIS A 125 4.18 4.87 15.35
CA HIS A 125 4.85 3.85 16.16
C HIS A 125 6.00 3.18 15.39
N LEU A 126 5.79 2.74 14.15
CA LEU A 126 6.85 2.18 13.29
C LEU A 126 8.01 3.17 13.09
N LYS A 127 7.71 4.45 12.84
CA LYS A 127 8.73 5.51 12.71
C LYS A 127 9.51 5.69 14.02
N ARG A 128 8.86 5.63 15.19
CA ARG A 128 9.56 5.65 16.51
C ARG A 128 10.50 4.46 16.68
N LYS A 129 10.18 3.32 16.08
CA LYS A 129 11.01 2.10 16.04
C LYS A 129 12.07 2.09 14.92
N ASN A 130 12.34 3.25 14.30
CA ASN A 130 13.39 3.42 13.29
C ASN A 130 13.15 2.61 12.00
N PHE A 131 11.89 2.54 11.56
CA PHE A 131 11.51 2.02 10.24
C PHE A 131 11.35 3.14 9.20
N ASN A 132 11.88 2.92 8.01
CA ASN A 132 11.53 3.67 6.81
C ASN A 132 10.25 3.09 6.22
N VAL A 133 9.18 3.89 6.20
CA VAL A 133 7.83 3.43 5.87
C VAL A 133 7.32 4.13 4.61
N CYS A 134 6.74 3.35 3.69
CA CYS A 134 5.88 3.87 2.63
C CYS A 134 4.52 3.19 2.64
N ALA A 135 3.53 3.79 1.98
CA ALA A 135 2.26 3.13 1.71
C ALA A 135 2.21 2.67 0.25
N VAL A 136 1.70 1.47 0.02
CA VAL A 136 1.44 0.92 -1.31
C VAL A 136 -0.08 0.89 -1.48
N TYR A 137 -0.61 1.83 -2.25
CA TYR A 137 -2.05 2.01 -2.42
C TYR A 137 -2.54 1.27 -3.67
N LEU A 138 -3.27 0.17 -3.47
CA LEU A 138 -3.82 -0.63 -4.57
C LEU A 138 -5.21 -0.15 -4.96
N LEU A 139 -5.37 0.16 -6.24
CA LEU A 139 -6.65 0.41 -6.89
C LEU A 139 -6.86 -0.61 -8.02
N ASP A 140 -8.07 -1.15 -8.13
CA ASP A 140 -8.40 -2.10 -9.20
C ASP A 140 -8.43 -1.38 -10.57
N SER A 141 -7.76 -1.95 -11.59
CA SER A 141 -7.75 -1.42 -12.96
C SER A 141 -9.13 -1.17 -13.57
N GLN A 142 -10.19 -1.83 -13.08
CA GLN A 142 -11.57 -1.54 -13.51
C GLN A 142 -12.05 -0.13 -13.13
N PHE A 143 -11.40 0.55 -12.19
CA PHE A 143 -11.65 1.98 -11.91
C PHE A 143 -11.18 2.89 -13.05
N MET A 144 -10.27 2.42 -13.90
CA MET A 144 -9.72 3.15 -15.06
C MET A 144 -10.54 2.95 -16.34
N THR A 145 -11.83 2.63 -16.20
CA THR A 145 -12.77 2.48 -17.34
C THR A 145 -13.61 3.73 -17.58
N ASP A 146 -13.67 4.63 -16.60
CA ASP A 146 -14.53 5.79 -16.60
C ASP A 146 -13.84 6.93 -15.84
N ILE A 147 -13.85 8.12 -16.43
CA ILE A 147 -13.16 9.27 -15.87
C ILE A 147 -13.66 9.68 -14.48
N THR A 148 -14.97 9.52 -14.20
CA THR A 148 -15.52 9.86 -12.88
C THR A 148 -15.04 8.87 -11.82
N LYS A 149 -14.95 7.57 -12.18
CA LYS A 149 -14.35 6.55 -11.30
C LYS A 149 -12.86 6.79 -11.07
N PHE A 150 -12.12 7.12 -12.11
CA PHE A 150 -10.70 7.44 -12.02
C PHE A 150 -10.44 8.61 -11.06
N ILE A 151 -11.12 9.73 -11.25
CA ILE A 151 -10.97 10.90 -10.36
C ILE A 151 -11.36 10.54 -8.93
N SER A 152 -12.41 9.75 -8.73
CA SER A 152 -12.80 9.27 -7.40
C SER A 152 -11.69 8.44 -6.75
N GLY A 153 -11.03 7.56 -7.52
CA GLY A 153 -9.87 6.79 -7.07
C GLY A 153 -8.68 7.67 -6.71
N CYS A 154 -8.36 8.67 -7.53
CA CYS A 154 -7.31 9.66 -7.24
C CYS A 154 -7.61 10.43 -5.94
N MET A 155 -8.85 10.87 -5.75
CA MET A 155 -9.27 11.57 -4.53
C MET A 155 -9.18 10.67 -3.30
N ALA A 156 -9.59 9.40 -3.41
CA ALA A 156 -9.48 8.44 -2.31
C ALA A 156 -8.01 8.18 -1.94
N SER A 157 -7.13 8.05 -2.94
CA SER A 157 -5.70 7.91 -2.73
C SER A 157 -5.07 9.15 -2.08
N LEU A 158 -5.42 10.36 -2.56
CA LEU A 158 -4.96 11.61 -1.96
C LEU A 158 -5.42 11.74 -0.51
N SER A 159 -6.70 11.42 -0.24
CA SER A 159 -7.23 11.45 1.11
C SER A 159 -6.45 10.54 2.05
N ALA A 160 -6.13 9.32 1.60
CA ALA A 160 -5.31 8.38 2.37
C ALA A 160 -3.88 8.92 2.59
N MET A 161 -3.27 9.52 1.56
CA MET A 161 -1.93 10.12 1.65
C MET A 161 -1.85 11.24 2.68
N VAL A 162 -2.86 12.12 2.70
CA VAL A 162 -2.95 13.20 3.70
C VAL A 162 -3.17 12.64 5.11
N GLN A 163 -4.00 11.60 5.25
CA GLN A 163 -4.32 11.02 6.55
C GLN A 163 -3.14 10.26 7.16
N LEU A 164 -2.38 9.52 6.35
CA LEU A 164 -1.25 8.70 6.82
C LEU A 164 0.06 9.47 6.91
N GLU A 165 0.19 10.60 6.23
CA GLU A 165 1.43 11.41 6.18
C GLU A 165 2.65 10.54 5.78
N LEU A 166 2.44 9.75 4.72
CA LEU A 166 3.43 8.85 4.13
C LEU A 166 3.58 9.11 2.62
N PRO A 167 4.77 8.83 2.05
CA PRO A 167 4.89 8.70 0.61
C PRO A 167 4.08 7.48 0.14
N HIS A 168 3.30 7.66 -0.94
CA HIS A 168 2.49 6.58 -1.51
C HIS A 168 3.04 6.14 -2.86
N ILE A 169 3.10 4.83 -3.07
CA ILE A 169 3.22 4.20 -4.37
C ILE A 169 1.83 3.72 -4.78
N ASN A 170 1.22 4.44 -5.72
CA ASN A 170 -0.11 4.12 -6.22
C ASN A 170 0.00 3.02 -7.29
N ILE A 171 -0.69 1.90 -7.08
CA ILE A 171 -0.64 0.73 -7.97
C ILE A 171 -2.01 0.48 -8.57
N LEU A 172 -2.05 0.25 -9.89
CA LEU A 172 -3.21 -0.35 -10.55
C LEU A 172 -3.05 -1.86 -10.57
N SER A 173 -3.88 -2.55 -9.81
CA SER A 173 -3.89 -4.01 -9.74
C SER A 173 -4.76 -4.61 -10.84
N LYS A 174 -4.64 -5.93 -11.02
CA LYS A 174 -5.43 -6.74 -11.96
C LYS A 174 -5.30 -6.30 -13.42
N MET A 175 -4.14 -5.75 -13.80
CA MET A 175 -3.88 -5.33 -15.18
C MET A 175 -3.94 -6.48 -16.18
N ASP A 176 -3.87 -7.72 -15.70
CA ASP A 176 -4.04 -8.94 -16.48
C ASP A 176 -5.49 -9.20 -16.93
N LEU A 177 -6.47 -8.52 -16.33
CA LEU A 177 -7.89 -8.53 -16.72
C LEU A 177 -8.22 -7.47 -17.78
N VAL A 178 -7.31 -6.53 -18.02
CA VAL A 178 -7.51 -5.43 -18.97
C VAL A 178 -7.33 -5.96 -20.39
N THR A 179 -8.41 -5.92 -21.16
CA THR A 179 -8.41 -6.39 -22.56
C THR A 179 -7.89 -5.35 -23.53
N ASN A 180 -8.23 -4.06 -23.33
CA ASN A 180 -7.79 -2.96 -24.17
C ASN A 180 -6.86 -2.02 -23.40
N LYS A 181 -5.55 -2.14 -23.65
CA LYS A 181 -4.54 -1.33 -22.96
C LYS A 181 -4.58 0.16 -23.32
N LYS A 182 -5.07 0.50 -24.52
CA LYS A 182 -5.17 1.90 -24.96
C LYS A 182 -6.06 2.72 -24.04
N ASP A 183 -7.13 2.11 -23.54
CA ASP A 183 -8.09 2.79 -22.66
C ASP A 183 -7.43 3.16 -21.32
N ILE A 184 -6.37 2.45 -20.91
CA ILE A 184 -5.64 2.73 -19.66
C ILE A 184 -4.46 3.67 -19.89
N ASP A 185 -3.81 3.61 -21.06
CA ASP A 185 -2.68 4.48 -21.39
C ASP A 185 -3.07 5.98 -21.26
N ASP A 186 -4.29 6.33 -21.65
CA ASP A 186 -4.86 7.68 -21.51
C ASP A 186 -5.04 8.13 -20.04
N PHE A 187 -5.22 7.19 -19.11
CA PHE A 187 -5.31 7.48 -17.66
C PHE A 187 -3.97 7.36 -16.93
N LEU A 188 -3.00 6.63 -17.48
CA LEU A 188 -1.64 6.53 -16.95
C LEU A 188 -0.82 7.78 -17.26
N ASN A 189 -1.06 8.40 -18.41
CA ASN A 189 -0.45 9.66 -18.82
C ASN A 189 -1.54 10.68 -19.16
N PRO A 190 -2.35 11.11 -18.18
CA PRO A 190 -3.49 11.94 -18.46
C PRO A 190 -3.07 13.34 -18.88
N GLU A 191 -3.62 13.83 -19.99
CA GLU A 191 -3.58 15.25 -20.33
C GLU A 191 -4.71 15.98 -19.59
N PRO A 192 -4.43 16.97 -18.72
CA PRO A 192 -5.46 17.64 -17.92
C PRO A 192 -6.60 18.24 -18.76
N GLN A 193 -6.27 18.74 -19.95
CA GLN A 193 -7.28 19.30 -20.87
C GLN A 193 -8.23 18.23 -21.41
N VAL A 194 -7.71 17.04 -21.70
CA VAL A 194 -8.51 15.90 -22.18
C VAL A 194 -9.42 15.41 -21.05
N LEU A 195 -8.87 15.23 -19.85
CA LEU A 195 -9.64 14.83 -18.68
C LEU A 195 -10.77 15.82 -18.38
N LEU A 196 -10.48 17.13 -18.38
CA LEU A 196 -11.48 18.14 -18.11
C LEU A 196 -12.60 18.15 -19.17
N SER A 197 -12.24 17.99 -20.45
CA SER A 197 -13.20 17.90 -21.54
C SER A 197 -14.13 16.70 -21.37
N GLU A 198 -13.59 15.51 -21.10
CA GLU A 198 -14.39 14.30 -20.93
C GLU A 198 -15.27 14.39 -19.67
N LEU A 199 -14.74 14.89 -18.55
CA LEU A 199 -15.50 15.04 -17.32
C LEU A 199 -16.68 16.02 -17.48
N ASN A 200 -16.47 17.12 -18.23
CA ASN A 200 -17.54 18.06 -18.57
C ASN A 200 -18.60 17.47 -19.50
N GLN A 201 -18.27 16.45 -20.30
CA GLN A 201 -19.25 15.75 -21.13
C GLN A 201 -20.10 14.77 -20.32
N ARG A 202 -19.53 14.16 -19.26
CA ARG A 202 -20.25 13.20 -18.41
C ARG A 202 -21.05 13.84 -17.28
N MET A 203 -20.62 15.00 -16.79
CA MET A 203 -21.29 15.71 -15.68
C MET A 203 -22.14 16.88 -16.18
N ALA A 204 -23.14 17.25 -15.37
CA ALA A 204 -24.03 18.35 -15.72
C ALA A 204 -23.28 19.70 -15.76
N PRO A 205 -23.64 20.64 -16.66
CA PRO A 205 -22.88 21.86 -16.91
C PRO A 205 -22.64 22.76 -15.67
N GLN A 206 -23.53 22.70 -14.68
CA GLN A 206 -23.35 23.46 -13.44
C GLN A 206 -22.09 23.05 -12.65
N PHE A 207 -21.55 21.86 -12.87
CA PHE A 207 -20.36 21.35 -12.18
C PHE A 207 -19.05 21.73 -12.88
N SER A 208 -19.06 22.49 -13.98
CA SER A 208 -17.84 22.83 -14.74
C SER A 208 -16.73 23.46 -13.90
N LYS A 209 -17.08 24.31 -12.91
CA LYS A 209 -16.10 24.88 -11.98
C LYS A 209 -15.50 23.84 -11.03
N LEU A 210 -16.32 22.90 -10.55
CA LEU A 210 -15.88 21.79 -9.70
C LEU A 210 -14.96 20.86 -10.49
N ASN A 211 -15.36 20.49 -11.70
CA ASN A 211 -14.59 19.65 -12.61
C ASN A 211 -13.19 20.22 -12.84
N LYS A 212 -13.10 21.52 -13.11
CA LYS A 212 -11.82 22.20 -13.28
C LYS A 212 -10.94 22.10 -12.02
N ALA A 213 -11.49 22.41 -10.85
CA ALA A 213 -10.74 22.34 -9.59
C ALA A 213 -10.26 20.91 -9.27
N LEU A 214 -11.07 19.90 -9.56
CA LEU A 214 -10.70 18.49 -9.37
C LEU A 214 -9.53 18.09 -10.27
N ILE A 215 -9.55 18.49 -11.55
CA ILE A 215 -8.47 18.17 -12.49
C ILE A 215 -7.18 18.93 -12.14
N GLU A 216 -7.26 20.20 -11.76
CA GLU A 216 -6.09 20.96 -11.29
C GLU A 216 -5.44 20.30 -10.07
N LEU A 217 -6.24 19.85 -9.09
CA LEU A 217 -5.73 19.14 -7.91
C LEU A 217 -5.04 17.81 -8.28
N VAL A 218 -5.59 17.09 -9.26
CA VAL A 218 -5.05 15.82 -9.77
C VAL A 218 -3.70 16.05 -10.47
N ASP A 219 -3.59 17.11 -11.26
CA ASP A 219 -2.38 17.50 -12.00
C ASP A 219 -1.25 18.01 -11.07
N ASP A 220 -1.57 18.95 -10.17
CA ASP A 220 -0.59 19.70 -9.38
C ASP A 220 0.31 18.81 -8.48
N TYR A 221 -0.21 17.70 -7.98
CA TYR A 221 0.54 16.84 -7.06
C TYR A 221 1.17 15.62 -7.75
N ASN A 222 1.09 15.52 -9.08
CA ASN A 222 1.58 14.34 -9.82
C ASN A 222 1.03 13.01 -9.24
N MET A 223 -0.11 13.06 -8.55
CA MET A 223 -0.70 11.97 -7.71
C MET A 223 -1.18 10.76 -8.50
N VAL A 224 -0.99 10.81 -9.81
CA VAL A 224 -1.72 10.04 -10.79
C VAL A 224 -0.84 9.11 -11.58
N SER A 225 0.47 9.10 -11.29
CA SER A 225 1.34 8.07 -11.80
C SER A 225 1.05 6.77 -11.06
N PHE A 226 -0.05 6.13 -11.42
CA PHE A 226 -0.31 4.77 -11.03
C PHE A 226 0.65 3.84 -11.76
N VAL A 227 1.30 2.97 -11.01
CA VAL A 227 2.14 1.92 -11.58
C VAL A 227 1.26 0.73 -11.95
N PRO A 228 1.18 0.34 -13.24
CA PRO A 228 0.42 -0.84 -13.63
C PRO A 228 1.10 -2.12 -13.14
N LEU A 229 0.35 -2.93 -12.37
CA LEU A 229 0.78 -4.21 -11.85
C LEU A 229 0.04 -5.36 -12.56
N ASP A 230 0.82 -6.14 -13.33
CA ASP A 230 0.40 -7.40 -13.94
C ASP A 230 1.20 -8.54 -13.31
N LEU A 231 0.55 -9.27 -12.40
CA LEU A 231 1.16 -10.36 -11.64
C LEU A 231 1.63 -11.54 -12.52
N ARG A 232 1.16 -11.63 -13.77
CA ARG A 232 1.64 -12.65 -14.72
C ARG A 232 3.00 -12.29 -15.31
N LYS A 233 3.46 -11.05 -15.12
CA LYS A 233 4.74 -10.53 -15.63
C LYS A 233 5.68 -10.22 -14.49
N GLU A 234 6.72 -11.03 -14.36
CA GLU A 234 7.78 -10.82 -13.37
C GLU A 234 8.43 -9.43 -13.49
N SER A 235 8.59 -8.92 -14.71
CA SER A 235 9.11 -7.56 -14.95
C SER A 235 8.25 -6.46 -14.34
N SER A 236 6.93 -6.69 -14.22
CA SER A 236 5.99 -5.73 -13.61
C SER A 236 6.16 -5.71 -12.08
N ILE A 237 6.27 -6.89 -11.46
CA ILE A 237 6.55 -7.03 -10.02
C ILE A 237 7.90 -6.38 -9.70
N LYS A 238 8.93 -6.69 -10.48
CA LYS A 238 10.27 -6.10 -10.32
C LYS A 238 10.27 -4.57 -10.43
N TYR A 239 9.50 -4.02 -11.38
CA TYR A 239 9.38 -2.58 -11.55
C TYR A 239 8.71 -1.92 -10.33
N VAL A 240 7.60 -2.49 -9.87
CA VAL A 240 6.90 -2.03 -8.65
C VAL A 240 7.82 -2.08 -7.44
N LEU A 241 8.50 -3.22 -7.23
CA LEU A 241 9.44 -3.38 -6.12
C LEU A 241 10.57 -2.35 -6.18
N ALA A 242 11.13 -2.08 -7.36
CA ALA A 242 12.15 -1.03 -7.52
C ALA A 242 11.63 0.38 -7.17
N GLN A 243 10.37 0.71 -7.51
CA GLN A 243 9.78 2.00 -7.11
C GLN A 243 9.62 2.10 -5.59
N ILE A 244 9.24 1.02 -4.94
CA ILE A 244 9.09 0.95 -3.49
C ILE A 244 10.44 1.03 -2.80
N ASP A 245 11.44 0.29 -3.30
CA ASP A 245 12.81 0.31 -2.78
C ASP A 245 13.39 1.72 -2.82
N ASN A 246 13.23 2.44 -3.94
CA ASN A 246 13.65 3.84 -4.03
C ASN A 246 12.88 4.74 -3.05
N CYS A 247 11.61 4.45 -2.78
CA CYS A 247 10.78 5.25 -1.88
C CYS A 247 11.18 5.09 -0.41
N ILE A 248 11.55 3.88 0.02
CA ILE A 248 11.97 3.59 1.40
C ILE A 248 13.50 3.56 1.56
N GLN A 249 14.23 3.85 0.49
CA GLN A 249 15.69 3.82 0.38
C GLN A 249 16.28 2.44 0.72
N TYR A 250 15.57 1.37 0.37
CA TYR A 250 16.02 0.00 0.61
C TYR A 250 17.23 -0.31 -0.26
N GLY A 251 18.32 -0.76 0.36
CA GLY A 251 19.53 -1.21 -0.34
C GLY A 251 20.49 -0.10 -0.78
N GLU A 252 20.22 1.18 -0.49
CA GLU A 252 21.17 2.28 -0.77
C GLU A 252 22.48 2.13 0.05
N ASP A 253 22.40 1.55 1.25
CA ASP A 253 23.56 1.29 2.11
C ASP A 253 24.38 0.05 1.71
N ALA A 254 23.86 -0.79 0.80
CA ALA A 254 24.58 -1.97 0.31
C ALA A 254 25.74 -1.61 -0.65
N ASP A 255 25.69 -0.42 -1.25
CA ASP A 255 26.60 0.04 -2.30
C ASP A 255 27.85 0.78 -1.80
N VAL A 256 28.33 0.61 -0.55
CA VAL A 256 29.70 1.01 -0.17
C VAL A 256 30.31 0.11 0.92
N LYS A 257 30.65 -1.13 0.58
CA LYS A 257 31.76 -1.84 1.26
C LYS A 257 32.91 -1.99 0.28
N ILE A 258 33.61 -0.88 0.03
CA ILE A 258 34.96 -0.93 -0.54
C ILE A 258 35.76 -1.75 0.48
N LYS A 259 36.10 -3.00 0.15
CA LYS A 259 37.12 -3.72 0.87
C LYS A 259 38.39 -2.90 0.70
N ASP A 260 38.81 -2.23 1.77
CA ASP A 260 40.17 -1.74 1.86
C ASP A 260 41.05 -2.96 1.58
N PHE A 261 41.79 -2.90 0.47
CA PHE A 261 42.84 -3.87 0.20
C PHE A 261 43.86 -3.69 1.32
N ASP A 262 43.87 -4.58 2.29
CA ASP A 262 45.02 -4.74 3.18
C ASP A 262 46.24 -4.94 2.26
N PRO A 263 47.27 -4.08 2.34
CA PRO A 263 48.49 -4.31 1.60
C PRO A 263 49.08 -5.64 2.07
N GLU A 264 49.35 -6.53 1.12
CA GLU A 264 50.03 -7.80 1.38
C GLU A 264 51.30 -7.53 2.20
N ASP A 265 51.40 -8.15 3.37
CA ASP A 265 52.64 -8.22 4.13
C ASP A 265 53.67 -8.96 3.26
N ASP A 266 54.62 -8.22 2.69
CA ASP A 266 55.81 -8.75 2.03
C ASP A 266 56.73 -9.40 3.08
N ASP A 267 56.71 -10.74 3.15
CA ASP A 267 57.75 -11.59 3.78
C ASP A 267 58.86 -11.95 2.77
#